data_AF-A0A2V7V9D8-F1
#
_entry.id   AF-A0A2V7V9D8-F1
#
_cell.length_a   1.000
_cell.length_b   1.000
_cell.length_c   1.000
_cell.angle_alpha   90.00
_cell.angle_beta   90.00
_cell.angle_gamma   90.00
#
_symmetry.space_group_name_H-M   'P 1'
#
loop_
_entity.id
_entity.type
_entity.pdbx_description
1 polymer ?
#
loop_
_entity_poly.entity_id
_entity_poly.type
_entity_poly.pdbx_seq_one_letter_code
_entity_poly.pdbx_strand_id
1 'polypeptide(L)'
;MAAALASGDPPATWWGQWGRTPLHQGSVPVAGKTGSTILANIVYDPFTAKEQQGPYAAGDLLVHYQTPLLTTGSDVFMECKTGQFSNIKDWQKQTWCEQKFTWQNGVLTLVWTHVSDWKPVPFSPDKDGAGWEPVYHGVLTNQALWVPGFGGAVWKLERDTGSVLAHVTPFGATLDPNTYAVGPLSADRSGSIFYNVMQLDGSAKDPWLVDVPHSWLVKVTAGGQATAVPWATLVPGAPAATDSCVWRYSTDDLPWPVLGPDGQPAAPINVTCGSQRPPVNTAPAIGPDGTIYDVSRASLDDYYGYLVAINPNLTPKWTASMREKFSDGCGTPTLPPNGSPGGCRAGSPLGISPPDGLPGSGRVLDDSTSAPVVAPDGSIYYGAYTRYNYAQGHLMRWSSTGQYLSGFQFGCDTTPAIFAYTATDGTATFAVITKENHYGDVGSYCNDATICPPDRTATNPGYPEQYFMSSLSPDLKINWRWQNTNPDSCTRNSDGTLSCVADHPFGFEWCVNAPAVDVNGTVFSNSEDGNLYEIDRNAARPRRGVHAFVDRS
;
A
#
# COMPACT_ATOMS: atom_id res chain seq x y z
N MET A 1 -4.26 15.77 -53.12
CA MET A 1 -3.22 16.10 -52.14
C MET A 1 -3.33 15.11 -51.01
N ALA A 2 -2.40 14.15 -50.94
CA ALA A 2 -2.30 13.23 -49.81
C ALA A 2 -1.60 13.97 -48.68
N ALA A 3 -2.34 14.27 -47.60
CA ALA A 3 -1.74 14.74 -46.37
C ALA A 3 -1.15 13.52 -45.67
N ALA A 4 0.18 13.38 -45.74
CA ALA A 4 0.91 12.49 -44.85
C ALA A 4 0.74 13.04 -43.42
N LEU A 5 -0.17 12.44 -42.65
CA LEU A 5 -0.16 12.57 -41.20
C LEU A 5 1.10 11.86 -40.73
N ALA A 6 2.17 12.63 -40.50
CA ALA A 6 3.26 12.16 -39.66
C ALA A 6 2.68 12.06 -38.24
N SER A 7 2.21 10.86 -37.87
CA SER A 7 2.01 10.52 -36.47
C SER A 7 3.39 10.57 -35.83
N GLY A 8 3.68 11.65 -35.10
CA GLY A 8 4.84 11.65 -34.21
C GLY A 8 4.73 10.47 -33.23
N ASP A 9 5.86 9.94 -32.80
CA ASP A 9 5.87 8.89 -31.78
C ASP A 9 5.04 9.36 -30.57
N PRO A 10 4.19 8.50 -29.98
CA PRO A 10 3.40 8.87 -28.84
C PRO A 10 4.33 9.32 -27.70
N PRO A 11 3.95 10.34 -26.91
CA PRO A 11 4.79 10.84 -25.81
C PRO A 11 5.22 9.69 -24.89
N ALA A 12 6.49 9.70 -24.49
CA ALA A 12 7.02 8.66 -23.60
C ALA A 12 6.30 8.67 -22.24
N THR A 13 6.34 7.53 -21.56
CA THR A 13 5.78 7.40 -20.21
C THR A 13 6.62 8.19 -19.20
N TRP A 14 6.00 8.97 -18.32
CA TRP A 14 6.67 9.76 -17.28
C TRP A 14 6.41 9.26 -15.86
N TRP A 15 5.13 9.00 -15.54
CA TRP A 15 4.67 8.30 -14.34
C TRP A 15 3.75 7.17 -14.80
N GLY A 16 4.31 5.99 -14.97
CA GLY A 16 3.64 4.93 -15.73
C GLY A 16 2.85 3.92 -14.91
N GLN A 17 3.14 3.84 -13.62
CA GLN A 17 2.68 2.75 -12.76
C GLN A 17 2.80 3.15 -11.28
N TRP A 18 2.46 2.22 -10.40
CA TRP A 18 2.68 2.33 -8.97
C TRP A 18 4.10 2.82 -8.66
N GLY A 19 4.24 3.81 -7.78
CA GLY A 19 5.55 4.37 -7.43
C GLY A 19 6.36 4.88 -8.64
N ARG A 20 5.68 5.34 -9.70
CA ARG A 20 6.19 5.96 -10.94
C ARG A 20 6.88 5.02 -11.93
N THR A 21 7.78 4.17 -11.45
CA THR A 21 8.71 3.35 -12.26
C THR A 21 8.63 1.89 -11.80
N PRO A 22 9.20 0.92 -12.54
CA PRO A 22 9.17 -0.47 -12.11
C PRO A 22 9.88 -0.70 -10.76
N LEU A 23 10.71 0.25 -10.30
CA LEU A 23 11.41 0.18 -9.03
C LEU A 23 10.58 0.71 -7.84
N HIS A 24 9.40 1.28 -8.09
CA HIS A 24 8.50 1.91 -7.11
C HIS A 24 9.11 3.05 -6.27
N GLN A 25 10.03 3.83 -6.86
CA GLN A 25 10.81 4.81 -6.10
C GLN A 25 10.10 6.15 -5.83
N GLY A 26 9.00 6.49 -6.49
CA GLY A 26 8.21 7.71 -6.21
C GLY A 26 8.92 9.06 -6.46
N SER A 27 10.21 9.09 -6.82
CA SER A 27 10.94 10.32 -7.14
C SER A 27 10.82 10.73 -8.60
N VAL A 28 10.89 12.02 -8.94
CA VAL A 28 10.82 12.58 -10.30
C VAL A 28 12.02 13.49 -10.61
N PRO A 29 12.52 13.54 -11.87
CA PRO A 29 13.70 14.31 -12.26
C PRO A 29 13.38 15.77 -12.64
N VAL A 30 12.27 16.31 -12.15
CA VAL A 30 11.85 17.69 -12.40
C VAL A 30 11.48 18.34 -11.06
N ALA A 31 11.59 19.66 -10.99
CA ALA A 31 11.14 20.39 -9.82
C ALA A 31 9.61 20.43 -9.79
N GLY A 32 9.03 20.18 -8.62
CA GLY A 32 7.59 20.34 -8.42
C GLY A 32 7.18 21.80 -8.53
N LYS A 33 5.94 22.06 -8.99
CA LYS A 33 5.35 23.39 -8.88
C LYS A 33 4.78 23.52 -7.47
N THR A 34 4.94 24.71 -6.87
CA THR A 34 4.30 25.00 -5.60
C THR A 34 2.78 24.91 -5.75
N GLY A 35 2.12 24.06 -4.96
CA GLY A 35 0.71 23.70 -4.93
C GLY A 35 -0.20 24.82 -4.46
N SER A 36 0.15 26.09 -4.67
CA SER A 36 -0.70 27.24 -4.35
C SER A 36 -1.90 27.39 -5.30
N THR A 37 -2.02 26.53 -6.31
CA THR A 37 -3.04 26.64 -7.36
C THR A 37 -3.55 25.27 -7.78
N ILE A 38 -4.86 25.06 -7.68
CA ILE A 38 -5.55 23.93 -8.30
C ILE A 38 -5.60 24.18 -9.82
N LEU A 39 -5.02 23.28 -10.61
CA LEU A 39 -5.00 23.42 -12.08
C LEU A 39 -6.22 22.79 -12.75
N ALA A 40 -6.80 21.77 -12.14
CA ALA A 40 -8.02 21.10 -12.59
C ALA A 40 -8.77 20.53 -11.38
N ASN A 41 -10.10 20.50 -11.46
CA ASN A 41 -10.98 19.85 -10.49
C ASN A 41 -11.87 18.87 -11.24
N ILE A 42 -11.67 17.58 -11.02
CA ILE A 42 -12.31 16.49 -11.76
C ILE A 42 -12.89 15.50 -10.75
N VAL A 43 -14.18 15.20 -10.89
CA VAL A 43 -14.83 14.13 -10.13
C VAL A 43 -14.62 12.82 -10.89
N TYR A 44 -13.85 11.91 -10.30
CA TYR A 44 -13.63 10.56 -10.83
C TYR A 44 -14.37 9.51 -10.03
N ASP A 45 -14.68 9.77 -8.76
CA ASP A 45 -15.58 8.97 -7.94
C ASP A 45 -16.80 9.80 -7.50
N PRO A 46 -18.02 9.52 -8.00
CA PRO A 46 -19.23 10.23 -7.59
C PRO A 46 -19.87 9.67 -6.31
N PHE A 47 -19.27 8.64 -5.67
CA PHE A 47 -19.84 7.91 -4.54
C PHE A 47 -19.22 8.24 -3.19
N THR A 48 -18.13 9.01 -3.13
CA THR A 48 -17.40 9.40 -1.90
C THR A 48 -18.33 9.80 -0.75
N ALA A 49 -19.28 10.71 -1.00
CA ALA A 49 -20.23 11.15 0.01
C ALA A 49 -21.13 10.01 0.54
N LYS A 50 -21.50 9.04 -0.30
CA LYS A 50 -22.28 7.86 0.11
C LYS A 50 -21.41 6.82 0.81
N GLU A 51 -20.17 6.66 0.37
CA GLU A 51 -19.19 5.75 0.99
C GLU A 51 -18.99 6.15 2.45
N GLN A 52 -18.74 7.42 2.73
CA GLN A 52 -18.54 7.97 4.08
C GLN A 52 -19.79 7.88 4.98
N GLN A 53 -20.99 8.04 4.40
CA GLN A 53 -22.25 7.97 5.14
C GLN A 53 -22.70 6.53 5.44
N GLY A 54 -22.02 5.52 4.88
CA GLY A 54 -22.36 4.12 5.07
C GLY A 54 -22.16 3.67 6.52
N PRO A 55 -22.99 2.74 7.04
CA PRO A 55 -22.91 2.28 8.43
C PRO A 55 -21.60 1.56 8.79
N TYR A 56 -20.81 1.16 7.79
CA TYR A 56 -19.51 0.48 7.96
C TYR A 56 -18.31 1.41 7.83
N ALA A 57 -18.51 2.61 7.30
CA ALA A 57 -17.47 3.59 7.07
C ALA A 57 -17.27 4.52 8.27
N ALA A 58 -18.29 4.68 9.13
CA ALA A 58 -18.23 5.53 10.33
C ALA A 58 -17.82 7.01 10.08
N GLY A 59 -17.90 7.49 8.83
CA GLY A 59 -17.44 8.82 8.42
C GLY A 59 -16.18 8.79 7.55
N ASP A 60 -15.44 7.68 7.57
CA ASP A 60 -14.17 7.51 6.85
C ASP A 60 -14.37 7.16 5.37
N LEU A 61 -13.39 7.49 4.54
CA LEU A 61 -13.32 7.05 3.14
C LEU A 61 -12.36 5.86 2.99
N LEU A 62 -12.92 4.66 3.09
CA LEU A 62 -12.16 3.39 3.06
C LEU A 62 -11.95 2.88 1.63
N VAL A 63 -11.25 3.65 0.79
CA VAL A 63 -11.07 3.38 -0.64
C VAL A 63 -9.62 3.54 -1.08
N HIS A 64 -9.14 2.62 -1.92
CA HIS A 64 -7.86 2.76 -2.60
C HIS A 64 -8.02 3.28 -4.01
N TYR A 65 -7.34 4.38 -4.32
CA TYR A 65 -7.37 4.99 -5.64
C TYR A 65 -6.08 4.79 -6.44
N GLN A 66 -6.23 4.78 -7.76
CA GLN A 66 -5.13 4.83 -8.71
C GLN A 66 -4.33 6.12 -8.57
N THR A 67 -3.01 6.03 -8.74
CA THR A 67 -2.20 7.23 -8.99
C THR A 67 -2.37 7.66 -10.44
N PRO A 68 -2.56 8.96 -10.76
CA PRO A 68 -2.66 9.39 -12.15
C PRO A 68 -1.44 8.94 -12.97
N LEU A 69 -1.69 8.33 -14.13
CA LEU A 69 -0.64 7.90 -15.04
C LEU A 69 -0.36 9.01 -16.05
N LEU A 70 0.92 9.32 -16.23
CA LEU A 70 1.35 10.53 -16.91
C LEU A 70 2.34 10.21 -18.02
N THR A 71 2.25 10.99 -19.08
CA THR A 71 3.20 10.98 -20.20
C THR A 71 4.14 12.17 -20.09
N THR A 72 5.22 12.20 -20.88
CA THR A 72 6.06 13.40 -21.03
C THR A 72 5.35 14.52 -21.81
N GLY A 73 4.16 14.25 -22.36
CA GLY A 73 3.33 15.21 -23.06
C GLY A 73 2.21 15.76 -22.17
N SER A 74 1.06 16.02 -22.78
CA SER A 74 -0.10 16.64 -22.12
C SER A 74 -1.12 15.65 -21.55
N ASP A 75 -0.85 14.34 -21.66
CA ASP A 75 -1.84 13.29 -21.37
C ASP A 75 -1.76 12.80 -19.94
N VAL A 76 -2.95 12.66 -19.33
CA VAL A 76 -3.20 12.10 -17.99
C VAL A 76 -4.20 10.96 -18.14
N PHE A 77 -3.93 9.81 -17.52
CA PHE A 77 -4.86 8.70 -17.41
C PHE A 77 -5.22 8.49 -15.95
N MET A 78 -6.49 8.29 -15.67
CA MET A 78 -7.01 8.15 -14.32
C MET A 78 -8.22 7.23 -14.35
N GLU A 79 -8.36 6.40 -13.31
CA GLU A 79 -9.58 5.63 -13.12
C GLU A 79 -10.81 6.54 -12.97
N CYS A 80 -11.98 5.96 -13.15
CA CYS A 80 -13.24 6.53 -12.75
C CYS A 80 -14.20 5.45 -12.24
N LYS A 81 -15.15 5.86 -11.40
CA LYS A 81 -16.25 5.04 -10.92
C LYS A 81 -17.59 5.55 -11.46
N THR A 82 -18.45 4.62 -11.83
CA THR A 82 -19.83 4.87 -12.28
C THR A 82 -20.75 3.74 -11.80
N GLY A 83 -22.01 3.77 -12.23
CA GLY A 83 -22.99 2.73 -11.89
C GLY A 83 -23.71 3.02 -10.58
N GLN A 84 -23.77 2.04 -9.68
CA GLN A 84 -24.49 2.16 -8.41
C GLN A 84 -23.60 1.77 -7.24
N PHE A 85 -23.51 2.67 -6.26
CA PHE A 85 -23.02 2.38 -4.93
C PHE A 85 -24.18 2.39 -3.93
N SER A 86 -24.22 1.38 -3.06
CA SER A 86 -25.22 1.27 -2.00
C SER A 86 -24.58 1.21 -0.61
N ASN A 87 -23.54 0.39 -0.45
CA ASN A 87 -22.73 0.28 0.74
C ASN A 87 -21.42 -0.45 0.41
N ILE A 88 -20.42 -0.35 1.30
CA ILE A 88 -19.09 -0.93 1.11
C ILE A 88 -19.10 -2.46 0.91
N LYS A 89 -20.06 -3.18 1.51
CA LYS A 89 -20.17 -4.65 1.35
C LYS A 89 -20.61 -5.08 -0.04
N ASP A 90 -21.09 -4.14 -0.84
CA ASP A 90 -21.62 -4.34 -2.18
C ASP A 90 -20.83 -3.56 -3.24
N TRP A 91 -19.58 -3.17 -2.96
CA TRP A 91 -18.76 -2.37 -3.87
C TRP A 91 -18.68 -2.95 -5.29
N GLN A 92 -18.80 -4.27 -5.46
CA GLN A 92 -18.71 -4.96 -6.74
C GLN A 92 -19.82 -4.57 -7.72
N LYS A 93 -20.91 -3.95 -7.22
CA LYS A 93 -22.00 -3.40 -8.05
C LYS A 93 -21.61 -2.11 -8.77
N GLN A 94 -20.54 -1.44 -8.32
CA GLN A 94 -19.96 -0.29 -9.03
C GLN A 94 -19.35 -0.73 -10.36
N THR A 95 -19.06 0.26 -11.21
CA THR A 95 -18.40 0.06 -12.49
C THR A 95 -17.17 0.93 -12.56
N TRP A 96 -16.00 0.30 -12.76
CA TRP A 96 -14.73 0.98 -12.94
C TRP A 96 -14.47 1.28 -14.40
N CYS A 97 -13.79 2.37 -14.65
CA CYS A 97 -13.38 2.80 -15.97
C CYS A 97 -12.01 3.45 -15.91
N GLU A 98 -11.39 3.63 -17.06
CA GLU A 98 -10.23 4.50 -17.21
C GLU A 98 -10.55 5.63 -18.19
N GLN A 99 -10.15 6.84 -17.83
CA GLN A 99 -10.28 8.03 -18.64
C GLN A 99 -8.92 8.54 -19.08
N LYS A 100 -8.85 8.99 -20.33
CA LYS A 100 -7.77 9.86 -20.79
C LYS A 100 -8.22 11.30 -20.78
N PHE A 101 -7.39 12.15 -20.22
CA PHE A 101 -7.45 13.59 -20.35
C PHE A 101 -6.22 14.12 -21.06
N THR A 102 -6.37 15.25 -21.75
CA THR A 102 -5.25 15.98 -22.36
C THR A 102 -5.32 17.45 -22.00
N TRP A 103 -4.20 18.02 -21.56
CA TRP A 103 -4.06 19.48 -21.39
C TRP A 103 -4.14 20.19 -22.74
N GLN A 104 -5.18 21.01 -22.90
CA GLN A 104 -5.41 21.83 -24.08
C GLN A 104 -5.60 23.28 -23.62
N ASN A 105 -4.70 24.18 -24.02
CA ASN A 105 -4.75 25.61 -23.66
C ASN A 105 -4.92 25.87 -22.15
N GLY A 106 -4.26 25.06 -21.30
CA GLY A 106 -4.34 25.19 -19.84
C GLY A 106 -5.59 24.59 -19.20
N VAL A 107 -6.40 23.83 -19.95
CA VAL A 107 -7.56 23.08 -19.43
C VAL A 107 -7.36 21.60 -19.64
N LEU A 108 -7.55 20.79 -18.59
CA LEU A 108 -7.49 19.34 -18.68
C LEU A 108 -8.82 18.82 -19.23
N THR A 109 -8.81 18.37 -20.50
CA THR A 109 -10.03 18.01 -21.24
C THR A 109 -10.13 16.50 -21.38
N LEU A 110 -11.29 15.93 -21.03
CA LEU A 110 -11.59 14.51 -21.24
C LEU A 110 -11.59 14.18 -22.74
N VAL A 111 -10.85 13.14 -23.13
CA VAL A 111 -10.72 12.69 -24.53
C VAL A 111 -11.53 11.43 -24.77
N TRP A 112 -11.38 10.42 -23.91
CA TRP A 112 -12.12 9.17 -24.01
C TRP A 112 -12.30 8.52 -22.64
N THR A 113 -13.24 7.59 -22.56
CA THR A 113 -13.49 6.73 -21.40
C THR A 113 -13.58 5.28 -21.87
N HIS A 114 -12.82 4.39 -21.23
CA HIS A 114 -12.93 2.95 -21.38
C HIS A 114 -13.60 2.37 -20.14
N VAL A 115 -14.76 1.73 -20.30
CA VAL A 115 -15.43 1.03 -19.20
C VAL A 115 -14.87 -0.37 -19.08
N SER A 116 -14.33 -0.71 -17.91
CA SER A 116 -13.79 -2.04 -17.63
C SER A 116 -14.87 -2.96 -17.07
N ASP A 117 -14.74 -4.25 -17.35
CA ASP A 117 -15.54 -5.31 -16.74
C ASP A 117 -14.94 -5.84 -15.43
N TRP A 118 -13.81 -5.29 -14.98
CA TRP A 118 -13.16 -5.66 -13.73
C TRP A 118 -14.12 -5.60 -12.54
N LYS A 119 -13.91 -6.54 -11.61
CA LYS A 119 -14.59 -6.59 -10.33
C LYS A 119 -13.56 -6.82 -9.22
N PRO A 120 -13.66 -6.08 -8.10
CA PRO A 120 -12.84 -6.35 -6.94
C PRO A 120 -13.22 -7.69 -6.32
N VAL A 121 -12.32 -8.21 -5.47
CA VAL A 121 -12.65 -9.28 -4.52
C VAL A 121 -13.81 -8.86 -3.61
N PRO A 122 -14.60 -9.81 -3.05
CA PRO A 122 -15.70 -9.49 -2.15
C PRO A 122 -15.21 -8.85 -0.84
N PHE A 123 -16.04 -8.00 -0.25
CA PHE A 123 -15.79 -7.38 1.06
C PHE A 123 -15.60 -8.42 2.16
N SER A 124 -14.63 -8.18 3.05
CA SER A 124 -14.40 -8.91 4.29
C SER A 124 -14.70 -8.02 5.49
N PRO A 125 -15.60 -8.42 6.41
CA PRO A 125 -15.79 -7.70 7.67
C PRO A 125 -14.61 -7.85 8.63
N ASP A 126 -13.78 -8.89 8.41
CA ASP A 126 -12.61 -9.24 9.22
C ASP A 126 -11.30 -9.07 8.41
N LYS A 127 -10.15 -9.06 9.08
CA LYS A 127 -8.86 -8.66 8.46
C LYS A 127 -8.16 -9.72 7.60
N ASP A 128 -8.83 -10.84 7.30
CA ASP A 128 -8.31 -11.91 6.43
C ASP A 128 -8.69 -11.75 4.94
N GLY A 129 -9.35 -10.63 4.62
CA GLY A 129 -9.62 -10.13 3.27
C GLY A 129 -9.69 -8.60 3.28
N ALA A 130 -10.05 -8.02 2.14
CA ALA A 130 -10.17 -6.56 2.02
C ALA A 130 -11.43 -6.05 2.74
N GLY A 131 -11.25 -5.22 3.77
CA GLY A 131 -12.29 -4.40 4.39
C GLY A 131 -12.37 -2.99 3.79
N TRP A 132 -11.34 -2.55 3.07
CA TRP A 132 -11.29 -1.30 2.31
C TRP A 132 -11.39 -1.60 0.81
N GLU A 133 -11.98 -0.69 0.03
CA GLU A 133 -12.24 -0.95 -1.40
C GLU A 133 -10.92 -1.24 -2.15
N PRO A 134 -10.79 -2.39 -2.82
CA PRO A 134 -9.57 -2.76 -3.53
C PRO A 134 -9.22 -1.82 -4.68
N VAL A 135 -7.92 -1.65 -4.93
CA VAL A 135 -7.43 -0.73 -5.94
C VAL A 135 -7.66 -1.27 -7.36
N TYR A 136 -8.31 -0.47 -8.20
CA TYR A 136 -8.30 -0.64 -9.66
C TYR A 136 -7.19 0.25 -10.23
N HIS A 137 -6.11 -0.36 -10.75
CA HIS A 137 -4.96 0.42 -11.17
C HIS A 137 -4.34 -0.11 -12.46
N GLY A 138 -4.44 0.68 -13.53
CA GLY A 138 -3.80 0.40 -14.81
C GLY A 138 -2.29 0.60 -14.80
N VAL A 139 -1.64 0.19 -15.89
CA VAL A 139 -0.24 0.49 -16.16
C VAL A 139 -0.05 1.04 -17.55
N LEU A 140 0.64 2.17 -17.63
CA LEU A 140 0.98 2.87 -18.84
C LEU A 140 2.37 2.45 -19.31
N THR A 141 2.42 1.92 -20.53
CA THR A 141 3.65 1.66 -21.26
C THR A 141 3.80 2.66 -22.40
N ASN A 142 4.97 2.68 -23.05
CA ASN A 142 5.13 3.53 -24.22
C ASN A 142 4.16 3.14 -25.36
N GLN A 143 3.78 1.88 -25.45
CA GLN A 143 2.98 1.32 -26.54
C GLN A 143 1.47 1.28 -26.27
N ALA A 144 1.06 1.13 -25.02
CA ALA A 144 -0.33 0.89 -24.65
C ALA A 144 -0.61 1.27 -23.19
N LEU A 145 -1.87 1.53 -22.89
CA LEU A 145 -2.39 1.46 -21.53
C LEU A 145 -2.91 0.04 -21.30
N TRP A 146 -2.62 -0.55 -20.14
CA TRP A 146 -3.18 -1.83 -19.73
C TRP A 146 -4.03 -1.63 -18.48
N VAL A 147 -5.21 -2.22 -18.44
CA VAL A 147 -6.11 -2.12 -17.29
C VAL A 147 -6.61 -3.50 -16.85
N PRO A 148 -6.88 -3.70 -15.55
CA PRO A 148 -7.49 -4.93 -15.05
C PRO A 148 -8.83 -5.22 -15.74
N GLY A 149 -9.16 -6.52 -15.89
CA GLY A 149 -10.43 -7.01 -16.42
C GLY A 149 -11.00 -8.15 -15.59
N PHE A 150 -12.19 -8.61 -15.95
CA PHE A 150 -12.90 -9.71 -15.28
C PHE A 150 -12.13 -11.04 -15.33
N GLY A 151 -12.29 -11.90 -14.31
CA GLY A 151 -11.72 -13.26 -14.34
C GLY A 151 -10.20 -13.32 -14.29
N GLY A 152 -9.53 -12.32 -13.71
CA GLY A 152 -8.07 -12.20 -13.72
C GLY A 152 -7.48 -11.86 -15.09
N ALA A 153 -8.27 -11.36 -16.03
CA ALA A 153 -7.83 -10.90 -17.33
C ALA A 153 -7.28 -9.46 -17.29
N VAL A 154 -6.69 -9.02 -18.40
CA VAL A 154 -6.30 -7.62 -18.62
C VAL A 154 -6.68 -7.15 -20.02
N TRP A 155 -7.07 -5.89 -20.13
CA TRP A 155 -7.33 -5.20 -21.39
C TRP A 155 -6.11 -4.40 -21.81
N LYS A 156 -5.70 -4.52 -23.07
CA LYS A 156 -4.70 -3.66 -23.72
C LYS A 156 -5.42 -2.61 -24.55
N LEU A 157 -5.15 -1.35 -24.26
CA LEU A 157 -5.82 -0.20 -24.87
C LEU A 157 -4.83 0.65 -25.67
N GLU A 158 -5.28 1.14 -26.81
CA GLU A 158 -4.56 2.14 -27.59
C GLU A 158 -4.67 3.50 -26.87
N ARG A 159 -3.53 4.16 -26.66
CA ARG A 159 -3.42 5.30 -25.76
C ARG A 159 -4.17 6.54 -26.23
N ASP A 160 -4.41 6.71 -27.53
CA ASP A 160 -4.95 7.96 -28.07
C ASP A 160 -6.46 7.91 -28.23
N THR A 161 -7.00 6.72 -28.46
CA THR A 161 -8.41 6.47 -28.80
C THR A 161 -9.15 5.68 -27.72
N GLY A 162 -8.43 4.99 -26.82
CA GLY A 162 -9.03 4.07 -25.85
C GLY A 162 -9.57 2.79 -26.48
N SER A 163 -9.27 2.55 -27.77
CA SER A 163 -9.71 1.35 -28.47
C SER A 163 -9.01 0.10 -27.94
N VAL A 164 -9.76 -1.01 -27.89
CA VAL A 164 -9.22 -2.28 -27.41
C VAL A 164 -8.29 -2.88 -28.47
N LEU A 165 -7.03 -3.04 -28.10
CA LEU A 165 -6.00 -3.71 -28.91
C LEU A 165 -5.97 -5.22 -28.62
N ALA A 166 -6.20 -5.62 -27.38
CA ALA A 166 -6.26 -7.02 -26.98
C ALA A 166 -7.04 -7.21 -25.68
N HIS A 167 -7.66 -8.39 -25.54
CA HIS A 167 -8.15 -8.92 -24.28
C HIS A 167 -7.30 -10.16 -23.96
N VAL A 168 -6.49 -10.08 -22.92
CA VAL A 168 -5.57 -11.17 -22.55
C VAL A 168 -6.17 -11.93 -21.37
N THR A 169 -6.50 -13.20 -21.59
CA THR A 169 -7.15 -14.07 -20.60
C THR A 169 -6.20 -15.22 -20.22
N PRO A 170 -5.38 -15.08 -19.14
CA PRO A 170 -4.32 -16.04 -18.82
C PRO A 170 -4.80 -17.46 -18.52
N PHE A 171 -6.07 -17.60 -18.13
CA PHE A 171 -6.67 -18.85 -17.64
C PHE A 171 -7.62 -19.52 -18.64
N GLY A 172 -7.59 -19.09 -19.90
CA GLY A 172 -8.44 -19.64 -20.97
C GLY A 172 -9.53 -18.67 -21.42
N ALA A 173 -10.35 -19.11 -22.38
CA ALA A 173 -11.38 -18.27 -23.00
C ALA A 173 -12.66 -18.12 -22.15
N THR A 174 -12.89 -19.05 -21.22
CA THR A 174 -14.01 -18.99 -20.27
C THR A 174 -13.51 -18.39 -18.97
N LEU A 175 -14.01 -17.21 -18.62
CA LEU A 175 -13.62 -16.48 -17.42
C LEU A 175 -14.39 -17.01 -16.20
N ASP A 176 -13.66 -17.27 -15.11
CA ASP A 176 -14.24 -17.68 -13.83
C ASP A 176 -14.61 -16.44 -13.00
N PRO A 177 -15.89 -16.29 -12.57
CA PRO A 177 -16.33 -15.17 -11.73
C PRO A 177 -15.63 -15.08 -10.37
N ASN A 178 -14.98 -16.14 -9.90
CA ASN A 178 -14.26 -16.18 -8.63
C ASN A 178 -12.75 -15.97 -8.79
N THR A 179 -12.26 -15.63 -9.99
CA THR A 179 -10.86 -15.29 -10.25
C THR A 179 -10.71 -13.78 -10.44
N TYR A 180 -9.80 -13.17 -9.68
CA TYR A 180 -9.68 -11.72 -9.56
C TYR A 180 -8.24 -11.29 -9.82
N ALA A 181 -8.05 -10.21 -10.60
CA ALA A 181 -6.79 -9.46 -10.55
C ALA A 181 -6.76 -8.66 -9.25
N VAL A 182 -5.77 -8.91 -8.40
CA VAL A 182 -5.72 -8.47 -7.00
C VAL A 182 -4.54 -7.54 -6.75
N GLY A 183 -4.66 -6.31 -7.26
CA GLY A 183 -3.71 -5.24 -7.02
C GLY A 183 -3.24 -4.57 -8.30
N PRO A 184 -2.37 -3.55 -8.20
CA PRO A 184 -1.92 -2.79 -9.35
C PRO A 184 -1.10 -3.63 -10.35
N LEU A 185 -1.28 -3.30 -11.63
CA LEU A 185 -0.42 -3.82 -12.69
C LEU A 185 0.94 -3.11 -12.66
N SER A 186 2.02 -3.85 -12.91
CA SER A 186 3.37 -3.31 -13.08
C SER A 186 3.92 -3.64 -14.46
N ALA A 187 4.74 -2.76 -15.04
CA ALA A 187 5.37 -2.97 -16.33
C ALA A 187 6.89 -2.85 -16.23
N ASP A 188 7.61 -3.77 -16.87
CA ASP A 188 9.06 -3.65 -17.04
C ASP A 188 9.42 -2.73 -18.23
N ARG A 189 10.72 -2.52 -18.43
CA ARG A 189 11.23 -1.68 -19.54
C ARG A 189 10.96 -2.26 -20.93
N SER A 190 10.67 -3.56 -21.03
CA SER A 190 10.30 -4.22 -22.29
C SER A 190 8.81 -4.07 -22.62
N GLY A 191 8.01 -3.52 -21.69
CA GLY A 191 6.56 -3.44 -21.78
C GLY A 191 5.86 -4.75 -21.43
N SER A 192 6.55 -5.69 -20.76
CA SER A 192 5.90 -6.87 -20.17
C SER A 192 5.18 -6.45 -18.89
N ILE A 193 3.96 -6.93 -18.71
CA ILE A 193 3.09 -6.63 -17.57
C ILE A 193 3.17 -7.76 -16.54
N PHE A 194 3.20 -7.42 -15.26
CA PHE A 194 3.24 -8.31 -14.11
C PHE A 194 2.13 -7.93 -13.13
N TYR A 195 1.38 -8.92 -12.64
CA TYR A 195 0.29 -8.68 -11.68
C TYR A 195 -0.12 -9.95 -10.94
N ASN A 196 -0.80 -9.74 -9.82
CA ASN A 196 -1.29 -10.80 -8.95
C ASN A 196 -2.72 -11.21 -9.30
N VAL A 197 -2.98 -12.51 -9.25
CA VAL A 197 -4.31 -13.09 -9.44
C VAL A 197 -4.63 -14.05 -8.31
N MET A 198 -5.86 -13.98 -7.81
CA MET A 198 -6.39 -14.87 -6.78
C MET A 198 -7.70 -15.49 -7.25
N GLN A 199 -7.86 -16.79 -7.04
CA GLN A 199 -9.15 -17.47 -7.19
C GLN A 199 -9.67 -17.80 -5.79
N LEU A 200 -10.86 -17.31 -5.48
CA LEU A 200 -11.55 -17.55 -4.20
C LEU A 200 -12.51 -18.74 -4.32
N ASP A 201 -12.80 -19.39 -3.19
CA ASP A 201 -13.82 -20.45 -3.16
C ASP A 201 -15.23 -19.85 -3.22
N GLY A 202 -15.81 -19.81 -4.42
CA GLY A 202 -17.18 -19.32 -4.65
C GLY A 202 -18.28 -20.20 -4.05
N SER A 203 -17.96 -21.38 -3.50
CA SER A 203 -18.91 -22.23 -2.78
C SER A 203 -18.97 -21.93 -1.28
N ALA A 204 -17.95 -21.25 -0.74
CA ALA A 204 -17.91 -20.84 0.66
C ALA A 204 -18.92 -19.71 0.93
N LYS A 205 -19.50 -19.71 2.15
CA LYS A 205 -20.38 -18.61 2.59
C LYS A 205 -19.59 -17.31 2.74
N ASP A 206 -18.37 -17.42 3.24
CA ASP A 206 -17.40 -16.35 3.34
C ASP A 206 -16.06 -16.89 2.78
N PRO A 207 -15.60 -16.41 1.61
CA PRO A 207 -14.38 -16.91 0.99
C PRO A 207 -13.11 -16.55 1.77
N TRP A 208 -13.18 -15.62 2.74
CA TRP A 208 -12.03 -15.21 3.55
C TRP A 208 -11.81 -16.06 4.79
N LEU A 209 -12.79 -16.91 5.14
CA LEU A 209 -12.71 -17.84 6.27
C LEU A 209 -12.32 -19.27 5.86
N VAL A 210 -11.98 -19.46 4.59
CA VAL A 210 -11.48 -20.72 4.04
C VAL A 210 -10.17 -20.48 3.30
N ASP A 211 -9.44 -21.55 3.02
CA ASP A 211 -8.19 -21.41 2.28
C ASP A 211 -8.44 -20.89 0.86
N VAL A 212 -7.49 -20.12 0.32
CA VAL A 212 -7.54 -19.64 -1.07
C VAL A 212 -7.10 -20.79 -1.98
N PRO A 213 -8.00 -21.36 -2.80
CA PRO A 213 -7.69 -22.58 -3.55
C PRO A 213 -6.51 -22.41 -4.51
N HIS A 214 -6.44 -21.26 -5.17
CA HIS A 214 -5.41 -20.99 -6.15
C HIS A 214 -5.05 -19.50 -6.21
N SER A 215 -3.79 -19.22 -6.46
CA SER A 215 -3.29 -17.86 -6.72
C SER A 215 -2.05 -17.92 -7.60
N TRP A 216 -1.82 -16.87 -8.40
CA TRP A 216 -0.73 -16.81 -9.37
C TRP A 216 -0.09 -15.42 -9.42
N LEU A 217 1.20 -15.41 -9.75
CA LEU A 217 1.83 -14.27 -10.42
C LEU A 217 1.66 -14.46 -11.93
N VAL A 218 1.15 -13.45 -12.61
CA VAL A 218 0.95 -13.46 -14.07
C VAL A 218 1.94 -12.52 -14.74
N LYS A 219 2.57 -12.99 -15.81
CA LYS A 219 3.34 -12.17 -16.77
C LYS A 219 2.62 -12.15 -18.11
N VAL A 220 2.47 -10.97 -18.70
CA VAL A 220 2.00 -10.79 -20.07
C VAL A 220 3.08 -10.06 -20.85
N THR A 221 3.61 -10.66 -21.92
CA THR A 221 4.59 -9.98 -22.76
C THR A 221 3.95 -8.78 -23.48
N ALA A 222 4.76 -7.83 -23.97
CA ALA A 222 4.25 -6.71 -24.77
C ALA A 222 3.39 -7.16 -25.99
N GLY A 223 3.67 -8.36 -26.52
CA GLY A 223 2.91 -9.01 -27.60
C GLY A 223 1.61 -9.70 -27.18
N GLY A 224 1.27 -9.70 -25.88
CA GLY A 224 0.02 -10.27 -25.35
C GLY A 224 0.10 -11.75 -24.97
N GLN A 225 1.29 -12.37 -24.94
CA GLN A 225 1.42 -13.76 -24.47
C GLN A 225 1.45 -13.80 -22.95
N ALA A 226 0.49 -14.52 -22.35
CA ALA A 226 0.37 -14.67 -20.90
C ALA A 226 1.06 -15.93 -20.38
N THR A 227 1.62 -15.86 -19.18
CA THR A 227 2.11 -16.99 -18.39
C THR A 227 1.73 -16.76 -16.93
N ALA A 228 1.03 -17.72 -16.32
CA ALA A 228 0.66 -17.67 -14.91
C ALA A 228 1.43 -18.76 -14.15
N VAL A 229 2.07 -18.40 -13.03
CA VAL A 229 2.81 -19.33 -12.18
C VAL A 229 2.20 -19.35 -10.78
N PRO A 230 1.86 -20.52 -10.22
CA PRO A 230 1.23 -20.60 -8.91
C PRO A 230 2.13 -20.06 -7.80
N TRP A 231 1.58 -19.28 -6.89
CA TRP A 231 2.33 -18.72 -5.76
C TRP A 231 2.98 -19.78 -4.88
N ALA A 232 2.31 -20.92 -4.66
CA ALA A 232 2.89 -22.05 -3.93
C ALA A 232 4.24 -22.55 -4.49
N THR A 233 4.53 -22.32 -5.77
CA THR A 233 5.81 -22.67 -6.40
C THR A 233 6.88 -21.59 -6.26
N LEU A 234 6.47 -20.35 -5.97
CA LEU A 234 7.31 -19.15 -5.89
C LEU A 234 7.83 -18.86 -4.49
N VAL A 235 7.27 -19.52 -3.47
CA VAL A 235 7.62 -19.29 -2.06
C VAL A 235 8.28 -20.54 -1.40
N PRO A 236 9.40 -21.09 -1.93
CA PRO A 236 10.04 -22.25 -1.31
C PRO A 236 10.42 -21.99 0.15
N GLY A 237 10.18 -22.98 1.01
CA GLY A 237 10.47 -22.91 2.45
C GLY A 237 9.38 -22.26 3.29
N ALA A 238 8.30 -21.74 2.69
CA ALA A 238 7.09 -21.42 3.43
C ALA A 238 6.35 -22.71 3.86
N PRO A 239 5.57 -22.67 4.96
CA PRO A 239 4.70 -23.78 5.36
C PRO A 239 3.75 -24.20 4.23
N ALA A 240 3.46 -25.49 4.16
CA ALA A 240 2.40 -26.01 3.31
C ALA A 240 1.03 -25.60 3.87
N ALA A 241 0.01 -25.65 3.01
CA ALA A 241 -1.34 -25.20 3.36
C ALA A 241 -1.91 -25.90 4.61
N THR A 242 -1.63 -27.19 4.78
CA THR A 242 -2.12 -28.01 5.89
C THR A 242 -1.19 -28.03 7.11
N ASP A 243 -0.08 -27.29 7.09
CA ASP A 243 0.84 -27.24 8.21
C ASP A 243 0.21 -26.48 9.39
N SER A 244 0.75 -26.74 10.58
CA SER A 244 0.36 -26.09 11.83
C SER A 244 1.21 -24.83 12.06
N CYS A 245 0.61 -23.65 11.88
CA CYS A 245 1.22 -22.35 12.08
C CYS A 245 0.95 -21.81 13.48
N VAL A 246 1.94 -21.14 14.07
CA VAL A 246 1.84 -20.49 15.39
C VAL A 246 1.13 -19.15 15.22
N TRP A 247 -0.01 -18.95 15.89
CA TRP A 247 -0.84 -17.75 15.73
C TRP A 247 -0.62 -16.72 16.85
N ARG A 248 -1.42 -16.76 17.91
CA ARG A 248 -1.35 -15.85 19.07
C ARG A 248 -2.12 -16.43 20.26
N TYR A 249 -2.01 -15.81 21.43
CA TYR A 249 -2.83 -16.12 22.60
C TYR A 249 -4.31 -15.71 22.41
N SER A 250 -5.22 -16.30 23.19
CA SER A 250 -6.64 -15.91 23.21
C SER A 250 -6.80 -14.51 23.79
N THR A 251 -7.74 -13.72 23.28
CA THR A 251 -8.07 -12.41 23.85
C THR A 251 -8.62 -12.51 25.27
N ASP A 252 -9.11 -13.69 25.67
CA ASP A 252 -9.56 -13.95 27.04
C ASP A 252 -8.36 -14.04 28.03
N ASP A 253 -7.14 -14.24 27.53
CA ASP A 253 -5.93 -14.36 28.34
C ASP A 253 -5.18 -13.02 28.53
N LEU A 254 -5.80 -11.90 28.14
CA LEU A 254 -5.21 -10.57 28.37
C LEU A 254 -5.00 -10.31 29.90
N PRO A 255 -3.95 -9.57 30.28
CA PRO A 255 -2.91 -8.98 29.44
C PRO A 255 -1.93 -10.04 28.92
N TRP A 256 -1.40 -9.80 27.73
CA TRP A 256 -0.42 -10.68 27.11
C TRP A 256 1.03 -10.25 27.39
N PRO A 257 2.03 -11.12 27.18
CA PRO A 257 1.92 -12.55 26.86
C PRO A 257 1.39 -13.39 28.03
N VAL A 258 0.95 -14.60 27.74
CA VAL A 258 0.68 -15.62 28.77
C VAL A 258 2.01 -16.17 29.26
N LEU A 259 2.23 -16.20 30.57
CA LEU A 259 3.48 -16.70 31.17
C LEU A 259 3.26 -18.07 31.83
N GLY A 260 4.22 -18.97 31.63
CA GLY A 260 4.31 -20.24 32.33
C GLY A 260 4.79 -20.08 33.78
N PRO A 261 4.80 -21.18 34.56
CA PRO A 261 5.25 -21.17 35.96
C PRO A 261 6.71 -20.74 36.16
N ASP A 262 7.53 -20.83 35.12
CA ASP A 262 8.94 -20.42 35.07
C ASP A 262 9.12 -18.93 34.67
N GLY A 263 8.03 -18.22 34.42
CA GLY A 263 8.03 -16.82 33.96
C GLY A 263 8.38 -16.65 32.49
N GLN A 264 8.51 -17.73 31.71
CA GLN A 264 8.70 -17.65 30.26
C GLN A 264 7.35 -17.61 29.53
N PRO A 265 7.29 -17.08 28.29
CA PRO A 265 6.06 -17.11 27.51
C PRO A 265 5.58 -18.54 27.28
N ALA A 266 4.32 -18.81 27.59
CA ALA A 266 3.69 -20.09 27.29
C ALA A 266 3.55 -20.24 25.77
N ALA A 267 3.45 -21.47 25.25
CA ALA A 267 3.18 -21.64 23.82
C ALA A 267 1.80 -21.07 23.47
N PRO A 268 1.69 -20.19 22.45
CA PRO A 268 0.38 -19.73 21.95
C PRO A 268 -0.32 -20.85 21.16
N ILE A 269 -1.56 -20.60 20.74
CA ILE A 269 -2.31 -21.58 19.95
C ILE A 269 -1.80 -21.64 18.51
N ASN A 270 -2.03 -22.79 17.88
CA ASN A 270 -1.74 -23.00 16.47
C ASN A 270 -3.02 -23.02 15.64
N VAL A 271 -2.90 -22.58 14.39
CA VAL A 271 -3.93 -22.67 13.35
C VAL A 271 -3.37 -23.38 12.12
N THR A 272 -4.25 -23.75 11.19
CA THR A 272 -3.79 -24.21 9.87
C THR A 272 -3.25 -23.01 9.09
N CYS A 273 -2.09 -23.13 8.45
CA CYS A 273 -1.47 -22.01 7.75
C CYS A 273 -2.30 -21.47 6.57
N GLY A 274 -2.89 -22.38 5.79
CA GLY A 274 -3.46 -22.07 4.48
C GLY A 274 -2.38 -21.88 3.41
N SER A 275 -2.81 -21.92 2.17
CA SER A 275 -1.99 -21.77 0.97
C SER A 275 -1.30 -20.40 0.94
N GLN A 276 -0.10 -20.35 0.36
CA GLN A 276 0.59 -19.07 0.11
C GLN A 276 -0.09 -18.32 -1.03
N ARG A 277 -0.37 -17.04 -0.80
CA ARG A 277 -1.07 -16.14 -1.74
C ARG A 277 -0.50 -14.72 -1.69
N PRO A 278 -0.69 -13.89 -2.72
CA PRO A 278 -0.42 -12.47 -2.64
C PRO A 278 -1.51 -11.78 -1.79
N PRO A 279 -1.25 -10.59 -1.24
CA PRO A 279 -2.30 -9.72 -0.71
C PRO A 279 -3.09 -9.05 -1.83
N VAL A 280 -4.22 -8.42 -1.48
CA VAL A 280 -5.15 -7.83 -2.46
C VAL A 280 -4.66 -6.53 -3.13
N ASN A 281 -3.83 -5.72 -2.46
CA ASN A 281 -3.53 -4.35 -2.91
C ASN A 281 -2.04 -4.09 -3.20
N THR A 282 -1.23 -5.13 -3.43
CA THR A 282 0.22 -4.97 -3.66
C THR A 282 0.62 -5.07 -5.14
N ALA A 283 1.42 -4.11 -5.58
CA ALA A 283 2.06 -4.09 -6.90
C ALA A 283 3.40 -4.85 -6.90
N PRO A 284 3.71 -5.68 -7.91
CA PRO A 284 5.05 -6.27 -8.07
C PRO A 284 6.08 -5.22 -8.49
N ALA A 285 7.23 -5.15 -7.82
CA ALA A 285 8.36 -4.30 -8.26
C ALA A 285 9.30 -5.10 -9.18
N ILE A 286 9.91 -4.45 -10.17
CA ILE A 286 10.82 -5.08 -11.12
C ILE A 286 12.19 -4.37 -11.08
N GLY A 287 13.20 -5.11 -10.61
CA GLY A 287 14.59 -4.67 -10.55
C GLY A 287 15.22 -4.46 -11.93
N PRO A 288 16.39 -3.78 -12.00
CA PRO A 288 17.07 -3.53 -13.27
C PRO A 288 17.52 -4.79 -14.02
N ASP A 289 17.73 -5.90 -13.31
CA ASP A 289 18.08 -7.22 -13.85
C ASP A 289 16.84 -8.05 -14.26
N GLY A 290 15.63 -7.46 -14.13
CA GLY A 290 14.35 -8.12 -14.39
C GLY A 290 13.85 -9.00 -13.25
N THR A 291 14.54 -9.03 -12.10
CA THR A 291 14.02 -9.70 -10.90
C THR A 291 12.72 -9.05 -10.47
N ILE A 292 11.69 -9.85 -10.25
CA ILE A 292 10.41 -9.40 -9.72
C ILE A 292 10.46 -9.55 -8.20
N TYR A 293 10.12 -8.50 -7.47
CA TYR A 293 9.99 -8.48 -6.02
C TYR A 293 8.53 -8.27 -5.66
N ASP A 294 8.00 -9.13 -4.82
CA ASP A 294 6.61 -9.10 -4.38
C ASP A 294 6.49 -9.73 -2.98
N VAL A 295 5.31 -9.78 -2.39
CA VAL A 295 5.07 -10.35 -1.07
C VAL A 295 4.00 -11.43 -1.11
N SER A 296 4.11 -12.36 -0.17
CA SER A 296 3.10 -13.40 0.04
C SER A 296 2.77 -13.54 1.51
N ARG A 297 1.60 -14.10 1.80
CA ARG A 297 1.17 -14.52 3.13
C ARG A 297 0.51 -15.90 3.08
N ALA A 298 0.51 -16.58 4.21
CA ALA A 298 -0.38 -17.72 4.41
C ALA A 298 -1.83 -17.22 4.49
N SER A 299 -2.74 -17.95 3.83
CA SER A 299 -4.13 -17.49 3.64
C SER A 299 -4.93 -17.42 4.94
N LEU A 300 -4.58 -18.24 5.93
CA LEU A 300 -5.29 -18.36 7.21
C LEU A 300 -4.46 -17.86 8.41
N ASP A 301 -3.24 -17.37 8.18
CA ASP A 301 -2.39 -16.78 9.21
C ASP A 301 -1.49 -15.68 8.64
N ASP A 302 -1.84 -14.43 8.92
CA ASP A 302 -1.12 -13.26 8.42
C ASP A 302 0.22 -12.97 9.14
N TYR A 303 0.56 -13.73 10.19
CA TYR A 303 1.91 -13.72 10.77
C TYR A 303 2.93 -14.40 9.85
N TYR A 304 2.50 -15.25 8.91
CA TYR A 304 3.37 -15.95 7.97
C TYR A 304 3.51 -15.18 6.66
N GLY A 305 4.08 -13.97 6.75
CA GLY A 305 4.43 -13.11 5.60
C GLY A 305 5.86 -13.36 5.07
N TYR A 306 6.04 -13.17 3.77
CA TYR A 306 7.32 -13.35 3.07
C TYR A 306 7.57 -12.24 2.05
N LEU A 307 8.80 -11.76 1.99
CA LEU A 307 9.32 -11.02 0.83
C LEU A 307 9.89 -12.04 -0.15
N VAL A 308 9.50 -11.92 -1.42
CA VAL A 308 9.80 -12.93 -2.44
C VAL A 308 10.52 -12.24 -3.60
N ALA A 309 11.62 -12.84 -4.05
CA ALA A 309 12.29 -12.49 -5.29
C ALA A 309 12.15 -13.61 -6.30
N ILE A 310 11.81 -13.24 -7.54
CA ILE A 310 11.43 -14.14 -8.62
C ILE A 310 12.25 -13.77 -9.85
N ASN A 311 12.82 -14.76 -10.51
CA ASN A 311 13.60 -14.56 -11.74
C ASN A 311 12.69 -14.09 -12.90
N PRO A 312 13.24 -13.41 -13.92
CA PRO A 312 12.46 -12.95 -15.08
C PRO A 312 11.69 -14.04 -15.85
N ASN A 313 12.10 -15.31 -15.68
CA ASN A 313 11.46 -16.50 -16.24
C ASN A 313 10.40 -17.13 -15.31
N LEU A 314 9.99 -16.43 -14.26
CA LEU A 314 8.99 -16.85 -13.27
C LEU A 314 9.39 -18.10 -12.47
N THR A 315 10.67 -18.21 -12.11
CA THR A 315 11.17 -19.23 -11.17
C THR A 315 11.62 -18.57 -9.85
N PRO A 316 11.57 -19.26 -8.70
CA PRO A 316 12.04 -18.70 -7.43
C PRO A 316 13.49 -18.24 -7.52
N LYS A 317 13.79 -17.05 -7.00
CA LYS A 317 15.16 -16.55 -6.79
C LYS A 317 15.57 -16.69 -5.34
N TRP A 318 14.77 -16.13 -4.42
CA TRP A 318 14.88 -16.33 -2.99
C TRP A 318 13.58 -15.93 -2.28
N THR A 319 13.42 -16.41 -1.05
CA THR A 319 12.29 -16.09 -0.16
C THR A 319 12.82 -15.71 1.21
N ALA A 320 12.19 -14.73 1.85
CA ALA A 320 12.61 -14.24 3.15
C ALA A 320 11.40 -14.06 4.08
N SER A 321 11.37 -14.83 5.17
CA SER A 321 10.28 -14.74 6.15
C SER A 321 10.35 -13.43 6.94
N MET A 322 9.22 -12.75 7.08
CA MET A 322 9.06 -11.54 7.88
C MET A 322 8.86 -11.84 9.38
N ARG A 323 8.83 -13.12 9.78
CA ARG A 323 8.63 -13.54 11.17
C ARG A 323 9.86 -13.28 12.03
N GLU A 324 9.59 -12.92 13.27
CA GLU A 324 10.54 -12.87 14.38
C GLU A 324 11.77 -11.98 14.09
N LYS A 325 11.52 -10.77 13.56
CA LYS A 325 12.55 -9.79 13.17
C LYS A 325 12.69 -8.60 14.12
N PHE A 326 11.73 -8.39 14.99
CA PHE A 326 11.67 -7.21 15.84
C PHE A 326 11.85 -7.56 17.31
N SER A 327 12.51 -6.67 18.05
CA SER A 327 12.80 -6.85 19.48
C SER A 327 12.33 -5.64 20.30
N ASP A 328 11.27 -4.99 19.84
CA ASP A 328 10.73 -3.71 20.31
C ASP A 328 9.36 -3.87 21.00
N GLY A 329 9.03 -5.08 21.44
CA GLY A 329 7.80 -5.36 22.18
C GLY A 329 7.92 -5.04 23.67
N CYS A 330 7.51 -5.98 24.51
CA CYS A 330 7.37 -5.82 25.96
C CYS A 330 8.58 -5.20 26.65
N GLY A 331 8.35 -4.30 27.60
CA GLY A 331 9.39 -3.66 28.41
C GLY A 331 10.37 -2.76 27.66
N THR A 332 10.07 -2.39 26.41
CA THR A 332 10.83 -1.40 25.63
C THR A 332 10.06 -0.06 25.56
N PRO A 333 10.69 1.07 25.15
CA PRO A 333 10.02 2.38 25.13
C PRO A 333 8.78 2.47 24.22
N THR A 334 8.64 1.56 23.27
CA THR A 334 7.48 1.48 22.36
C THR A 334 6.18 1.15 23.06
N LEU A 335 6.25 0.49 24.22
CA LEU A 335 5.10 0.09 25.01
C LEU A 335 5.18 0.66 26.44
N PRO A 336 4.03 0.86 27.11
CA PRO A 336 4.02 1.16 28.53
C PRO A 336 4.74 0.06 29.35
N PRO A 337 5.29 0.38 30.52
CA PRO A 337 5.98 -0.58 31.37
C PRO A 337 5.12 -1.83 31.67
N ASN A 338 5.76 -3.01 31.73
CA ASN A 338 5.07 -4.24 32.06
C ASN A 338 4.34 -4.12 33.42
N GLY A 339 3.07 -4.54 33.46
CA GLY A 339 2.19 -4.44 34.63
C GLY A 339 1.44 -3.11 34.75
N SER A 340 1.67 -2.14 33.86
CA SER A 340 0.88 -0.90 33.79
C SER A 340 -0.21 -0.98 32.72
N PRO A 341 -1.25 -0.11 32.76
CA PRO A 341 -2.24 -0.02 31.67
C PRO A 341 -1.57 0.17 30.30
N GLY A 342 -1.96 -0.64 29.32
CA GLY A 342 -1.37 -0.70 27.99
C GLY A 342 -0.01 -1.42 27.91
N GLY A 343 0.61 -1.76 29.04
CA GLY A 343 1.84 -2.54 29.10
C GLY A 343 1.59 -4.04 29.04
N CYS A 344 2.64 -4.81 28.78
CA CYS A 344 2.53 -6.27 28.81
C CYS A 344 2.27 -6.79 30.23
N ARG A 345 1.94 -8.07 30.37
CA ARG A 345 1.81 -8.75 31.66
C ARG A 345 3.05 -8.49 32.54
N ALA A 346 2.84 -8.24 33.82
CA ALA A 346 3.93 -8.02 34.77
C ALA A 346 4.90 -9.23 34.77
N GLY A 347 6.21 -8.95 34.76
CA GLY A 347 7.25 -9.98 34.70
C GLY A 347 7.56 -10.52 33.31
N SER A 348 6.92 -10.04 32.25
CA SER A 348 7.21 -10.48 30.88
C SER A 348 8.66 -10.19 30.48
N PRO A 349 9.31 -11.08 29.71
CA PRO A 349 10.60 -10.82 29.09
C PRO A 349 10.62 -9.54 28.24
N LEU A 350 11.83 -8.98 28.07
CA LEU A 350 12.04 -7.78 27.27
C LEU A 350 12.04 -8.10 25.77
N GLY A 351 11.48 -7.20 24.96
CA GLY A 351 11.58 -7.18 23.51
C GLY A 351 10.65 -8.15 22.76
N ILE A 352 9.88 -8.99 23.46
CA ILE A 352 8.95 -9.93 22.83
C ILE A 352 7.62 -9.28 22.47
N SER A 353 7.00 -9.72 21.38
CA SER A 353 5.66 -9.33 20.99
C SER A 353 4.65 -9.86 22.00
N PRO A 354 3.81 -9.00 22.62
CA PRO A 354 2.78 -9.46 23.52
C PRO A 354 1.88 -10.57 22.95
N PRO A 355 1.28 -10.46 21.74
CA PRO A 355 0.28 -11.42 21.28
C PRO A 355 0.75 -12.86 21.13
N ASP A 356 2.04 -13.14 20.91
CA ASP A 356 2.55 -14.50 20.65
C ASP A 356 3.72 -14.91 21.54
N GLY A 357 4.29 -13.98 22.32
CA GLY A 357 5.43 -14.25 23.19
C GLY A 357 6.75 -14.47 22.45
N LEU A 358 6.83 -14.20 21.16
CA LEU A 358 8.00 -14.37 20.29
C LEU A 358 8.64 -13.01 19.95
N PRO A 359 9.82 -12.94 19.30
CA PRO A 359 10.22 -11.71 18.65
C PRO A 359 9.15 -11.24 17.65
N GLY A 360 8.97 -9.93 17.51
CA GLY A 360 7.92 -9.36 16.68
C GLY A 360 8.06 -9.72 15.20
N SER A 361 6.92 -9.91 14.54
CA SER A 361 6.82 -10.33 13.13
C SER A 361 6.16 -9.26 12.27
N GLY A 362 6.69 -9.05 11.07
CA GLY A 362 6.02 -8.24 10.06
C GLY A 362 4.86 -9.02 9.43
N ARG A 363 3.69 -8.38 9.33
CA ARG A 363 2.46 -8.96 8.77
C ARG A 363 2.13 -8.30 7.44
N VAL A 364 1.49 -9.07 6.57
CA VAL A 364 0.98 -8.59 5.27
C VAL A 364 -0.54 -8.56 5.37
N LEU A 365 -1.15 -7.40 5.19
CA LEU A 365 -2.60 -7.23 5.24
C LEU A 365 -3.18 -7.01 3.85
N ASP A 366 -4.40 -7.51 3.62
CA ASP A 366 -5.10 -7.32 2.35
C ASP A 366 -5.56 -5.89 2.12
N ASP A 367 -5.84 -5.14 3.20
CA ASP A 367 -6.12 -3.71 3.13
C ASP A 367 -4.88 -2.88 2.81
N SER A 368 -3.66 -3.42 2.97
CA SER A 368 -2.46 -2.61 2.76
C SER A 368 -2.06 -2.52 1.28
N THR A 369 -1.83 -1.28 0.85
CA THR A 369 -1.19 -0.85 -0.40
C THR A 369 0.34 -0.82 -0.36
N SER A 370 0.97 -1.32 0.71
CA SER A 370 2.43 -1.43 0.77
C SER A 370 2.93 -2.36 -0.34
N ALA A 371 3.87 -1.88 -1.13
CA ALA A 371 4.57 -2.63 -2.17
C ALA A 371 6.09 -2.61 -1.96
N PRO A 372 6.83 -3.64 -2.41
CA PRO A 372 8.28 -3.60 -2.39
C PRO A 372 8.85 -2.43 -3.19
N VAL A 373 9.97 -1.87 -2.72
CA VAL A 373 10.70 -0.79 -3.39
C VAL A 373 12.14 -1.20 -3.58
N VAL A 374 12.66 -1.06 -4.80
CA VAL A 374 14.04 -1.41 -5.14
C VAL A 374 14.91 -0.15 -5.08
N ALA A 375 15.86 -0.12 -4.16
CA ALA A 375 16.75 1.03 -3.97
C ALA A 375 18.01 0.97 -4.87
N PRO A 376 18.73 2.11 -5.05
CA PRO A 376 19.93 2.18 -5.88
C PRO A 376 21.06 1.22 -5.50
N ASP A 377 21.17 0.83 -4.22
CA ASP A 377 22.15 -0.14 -3.73
C ASP A 377 21.69 -1.60 -3.91
N GLY A 378 20.51 -1.82 -4.49
CA GLY A 378 19.87 -3.12 -4.66
C GLY A 378 19.17 -3.65 -3.41
N SER A 379 19.16 -2.90 -2.30
CA SER A 379 18.35 -3.25 -1.13
C SER A 379 16.86 -3.07 -1.43
N ILE A 380 16.04 -3.84 -0.71
CA ILE A 380 14.59 -3.87 -0.88
C ILE A 380 13.94 -3.36 0.39
N TYR A 381 13.00 -2.43 0.25
CA TYR A 381 12.20 -1.90 1.35
C TYR A 381 10.76 -2.36 1.21
N TYR A 382 10.14 -2.73 2.33
CA TYR A 382 8.73 -3.10 2.39
C TYR A 382 8.12 -2.65 3.73
N GLY A 383 7.00 -1.95 3.67
CA GLY A 383 6.22 -1.57 4.85
C GLY A 383 5.35 -2.74 5.31
N ALA A 384 5.73 -3.40 6.40
CA ALA A 384 4.95 -4.49 6.99
C ALA A 384 4.05 -3.97 8.12
N TYR A 385 2.86 -4.54 8.28
CA TYR A 385 1.99 -4.23 9.41
C TYR A 385 2.50 -4.89 10.70
N THR A 386 2.35 -4.19 11.83
CA THR A 386 2.50 -4.78 13.16
C THR A 386 1.35 -4.28 14.04
N ARG A 387 0.69 -5.19 14.77
CA ARG A 387 -0.44 -4.82 15.65
C ARG A 387 0.03 -4.37 17.03
N TYR A 388 1.14 -4.94 17.53
CA TYR A 388 1.46 -4.94 18.96
C TYR A 388 2.06 -3.62 19.49
N ASN A 389 2.17 -2.58 18.65
CA ASN A 389 2.87 -1.32 18.91
C ASN A 389 2.01 -0.12 18.47
N TYR A 390 0.75 -0.11 18.91
CA TYR A 390 -0.29 0.86 18.54
C TYR A 390 -0.65 0.78 17.05
N ALA A 391 -0.68 -0.43 16.49
CA ALA A 391 -0.92 -0.66 15.06
C ALA A 391 0.05 0.06 14.10
N GLN A 392 1.20 0.55 14.60
CA GLN A 392 2.27 1.08 13.77
C GLN A 392 2.95 -0.05 13.02
N GLY A 393 3.23 0.13 11.73
CA GLY A 393 3.98 -0.85 10.96
C GLY A 393 5.48 -0.81 11.24
N HIS A 394 6.20 -1.69 10.55
CA HIS A 394 7.65 -1.64 10.41
C HIS A 394 8.05 -1.56 8.94
N LEU A 395 8.81 -0.52 8.58
CA LEU A 395 9.49 -0.44 7.31
C LEU A 395 10.72 -1.35 7.39
N MET A 396 10.66 -2.50 6.73
CA MET A 396 11.70 -3.52 6.74
C MET A 396 12.68 -3.30 5.57
N ARG A 397 13.98 -3.40 5.84
CA ARG A 397 15.04 -3.37 4.83
C ARG A 397 15.67 -4.75 4.67
N TRP A 398 15.86 -5.15 3.41
CA TRP A 398 16.44 -6.41 3.01
C TRP A 398 17.61 -6.21 2.06
N SER A 399 18.62 -7.08 2.12
CA SER A 399 19.66 -7.13 1.08
C SER A 399 19.07 -7.58 -0.26
N SER A 400 19.84 -7.39 -1.33
CA SER A 400 19.52 -7.94 -2.67
C SER A 400 19.44 -9.48 -2.71
N THR A 401 19.87 -10.15 -1.64
CA THR A 401 19.87 -11.61 -1.47
C THR A 401 18.85 -12.10 -0.43
N GLY A 402 17.96 -11.23 0.06
CA GLY A 402 16.89 -11.60 0.99
C GLY A 402 17.31 -11.70 2.46
N GLN A 403 18.48 -11.17 2.84
CA GLN A 403 18.87 -11.06 4.25
C GLN A 403 18.17 -9.87 4.90
N TYR A 404 17.49 -10.06 6.03
CA TYR A 404 16.96 -8.96 6.84
C TYR A 404 18.13 -8.13 7.40
N LEU A 405 18.07 -6.81 7.20
CA LEU A 405 19.14 -5.89 7.62
C LEU A 405 18.71 -5.03 8.81
N SER A 406 17.54 -4.41 8.73
CA SER A 406 17.02 -3.53 9.77
C SER A 406 15.53 -3.23 9.57
N GLY A 407 14.91 -2.65 10.58
CA GLY A 407 13.54 -2.16 10.54
C GLY A 407 13.42 -0.78 11.17
N PHE A 408 12.37 -0.05 10.81
CA PHE A 408 12.01 1.24 11.38
C PHE A 408 10.51 1.29 11.62
N GLN A 409 10.08 1.69 12.81
CA GLN A 409 8.66 1.88 13.10
C GLN A 409 8.13 3.03 12.24
N PHE A 410 7.12 2.75 11.45
CA PHE A 410 6.49 3.72 10.56
C PHE A 410 4.97 3.71 10.82
N GLY A 411 4.20 4.48 10.05
CA GLY A 411 2.74 4.28 10.02
C GLY A 411 2.37 2.87 9.54
N CYS A 412 1.09 2.55 9.37
CA CYS A 412 0.70 1.40 8.57
C CYS A 412 0.49 1.80 7.11
N ASP A 413 0.55 0.85 6.19
CA ASP A 413 0.04 1.01 4.84
C ASP A 413 0.66 2.16 4.02
N THR A 414 1.89 1.95 3.53
CA THR A 414 2.58 2.89 2.65
C THR A 414 3.70 2.20 1.87
N THR A 415 3.87 2.61 0.61
CA THR A 415 5.07 2.36 -0.19
C THR A 415 6.01 3.56 -0.04
N PRO A 416 7.23 3.42 0.50
CA PRO A 416 8.14 4.56 0.71
C PRO A 416 8.68 5.10 -0.61
N ALA A 417 9.10 6.36 -0.63
CA ALA A 417 9.83 6.92 -1.77
C ALA A 417 11.35 6.86 -1.56
N ILE A 418 12.08 6.80 -2.67
CA ILE A 418 13.54 6.82 -2.70
C ILE A 418 14.02 8.08 -3.44
N PHE A 419 14.81 8.89 -2.75
CA PHE A 419 15.44 10.08 -3.31
C PHE A 419 16.95 9.89 -3.39
N ALA A 420 17.47 9.64 -4.58
CA ALA A 420 18.91 9.53 -4.82
C ALA A 420 19.57 10.91 -4.92
N TYR A 421 20.73 11.08 -4.29
CA TYR A 421 21.46 12.35 -4.29
C TYR A 421 22.97 12.15 -4.08
N THR A 422 23.75 13.20 -4.35
CA THR A 422 25.17 13.26 -3.99
C THR A 422 25.33 13.97 -2.65
N ALA A 423 25.95 13.29 -1.68
CA ALA A 423 26.25 13.83 -0.36
C ALA A 423 27.31 14.96 -0.44
N THR A 424 27.50 15.69 0.66
CA THR A 424 28.44 16.82 0.73
C THR A 424 29.90 16.42 0.50
N ASP A 425 30.24 15.16 0.76
CA ASP A 425 31.56 14.56 0.52
C ASP A 425 31.74 14.04 -0.92
N GLY A 426 30.73 14.19 -1.78
CA GLY A 426 30.74 13.72 -3.17
C GLY A 426 30.24 12.28 -3.37
N THR A 427 29.88 11.57 -2.30
CA THR A 427 29.42 10.18 -2.38
C THR A 427 27.97 10.09 -2.88
N ALA A 428 27.70 9.22 -3.85
CA ALA A 428 26.33 8.91 -4.26
C ALA A 428 25.62 8.10 -3.16
N THR A 429 24.44 8.54 -2.75
CA THR A 429 23.62 7.90 -1.72
C THR A 429 22.14 8.16 -2.00
N PHE A 430 21.25 7.74 -1.10
CA PHE A 430 19.82 8.02 -1.20
C PHE A 430 19.18 8.18 0.19
N ALA A 431 18.02 8.84 0.21
CA ALA A 431 17.13 8.86 1.35
C ALA A 431 15.90 7.99 1.08
N VAL A 432 15.37 7.40 2.15
CA VAL A 432 14.09 6.69 2.17
C VAL A 432 13.07 7.60 2.86
N ILE A 433 12.01 7.98 2.14
CA ILE A 433 10.98 8.90 2.63
C ILE A 433 9.71 8.10 2.95
N THR A 434 9.21 8.22 4.17
CA THR A 434 8.01 7.51 4.62
C THR A 434 7.29 8.29 5.70
N LYS A 435 5.99 8.02 5.85
CA LYS A 435 5.24 8.44 7.03
C LYS A 435 5.65 7.65 8.26
N GLU A 436 5.57 8.30 9.41
CA GLU A 436 5.78 7.75 10.74
C GLU A 436 4.65 8.27 11.63
N ASN A 437 3.56 7.51 11.67
CA ASN A 437 2.33 7.88 12.36
C ASN A 437 2.30 7.22 13.72
N HIS A 438 2.32 8.01 14.79
CA HIS A 438 2.09 7.51 16.13
C HIS A 438 0.60 7.60 16.45
N TYR A 439 -0.15 6.55 16.14
CA TYR A 439 -1.60 6.50 16.35
C TYR A 439 -2.01 6.68 17.82
N GLY A 440 -3.05 7.50 18.07
CA GLY A 440 -3.54 7.85 19.41
C GLY A 440 -4.90 7.28 19.82
N ASP A 441 -5.68 6.71 18.88
CA ASP A 441 -7.02 6.16 19.14
C ASP A 441 -7.07 4.62 19.04
N VAL A 442 -5.94 3.97 19.28
CA VAL A 442 -5.81 2.51 19.20
C VAL A 442 -5.06 1.99 20.43
N GLY A 443 -5.59 0.93 21.04
CA GLY A 443 -4.92 0.30 22.17
C GLY A 443 -3.56 -0.30 21.76
N SER A 444 -2.57 -0.19 22.65
CA SER A 444 -1.17 -0.57 22.44
C SER A 444 -0.97 -1.90 21.69
N TYR A 445 -1.52 -3.01 22.17
CA TYR A 445 -1.45 -4.31 21.50
C TYR A 445 -2.79 -5.06 21.43
N CYS A 446 -3.84 -4.51 22.05
CA CYS A 446 -5.18 -5.09 22.11
C CYS A 446 -6.27 -4.02 21.99
N ASN A 447 -7.53 -4.44 21.81
CA ASN A 447 -8.69 -3.53 21.67
C ASN A 447 -9.54 -3.47 22.97
N ASP A 448 -9.09 -4.05 24.08
CA ASP A 448 -9.77 -3.93 25.36
C ASP A 448 -9.38 -2.60 26.02
N ALA A 449 -10.32 -1.66 26.16
CA ALA A 449 -10.02 -0.33 26.66
C ALA A 449 -9.61 -0.28 28.15
N THR A 450 -9.83 -1.36 28.91
CA THR A 450 -9.37 -1.47 30.30
C THR A 450 -7.91 -1.91 30.37
N ILE A 451 -7.53 -2.85 29.51
CA ILE A 451 -6.18 -3.44 29.48
C ILE A 451 -5.23 -2.65 28.58
N CYS A 452 -5.70 -2.26 27.40
CA CYS A 452 -5.02 -1.41 26.42
C CYS A 452 -5.87 -0.15 26.15
N PRO A 453 -5.89 0.84 27.06
CA PRO A 453 -6.59 2.09 26.80
C PRO A 453 -6.09 2.72 25.47
N PRO A 454 -7.00 3.25 24.64
CA PRO A 454 -6.61 3.74 23.31
C PRO A 454 -5.76 5.00 23.38
N ASP A 455 -5.92 5.83 24.42
CA ASP A 455 -5.15 7.06 24.63
C ASP A 455 -3.66 6.76 24.88
N ARG A 456 -2.90 6.73 23.79
CA ARG A 456 -1.46 6.53 23.79
C ARG A 456 -0.71 7.63 24.52
N THR A 457 -1.16 8.87 24.41
CA THR A 457 -0.47 10.03 25.01
C THR A 457 -0.53 9.94 26.54
N ALA A 458 -1.66 9.53 27.10
CA ALA A 458 -1.79 9.31 28.54
C ALA A 458 -1.07 8.03 29.02
N THR A 459 -1.16 6.94 28.26
CA THR A 459 -0.61 5.63 28.68
C THR A 459 0.88 5.45 28.41
N ASN A 460 1.44 6.11 27.39
CA ASN A 460 2.86 6.11 27.06
C ASN A 460 3.39 7.53 26.78
N PRO A 461 3.51 8.40 27.80
CA PRO A 461 3.94 9.79 27.62
C PRO A 461 5.37 9.95 27.08
N GLY A 462 6.20 8.89 27.14
CA GLY A 462 7.53 8.87 26.51
C GLY A 462 7.50 8.63 25.00
N TYR A 463 6.37 8.20 24.46
CA TYR A 463 6.17 7.90 23.05
C TYR A 463 4.71 8.25 22.64
N PRO A 464 4.32 9.54 22.71
CA PRO A 464 2.93 9.99 22.58
C PRO A 464 2.42 9.98 21.13
N GLU A 465 1.14 10.31 20.96
CA GLU A 465 0.50 10.54 19.66
C GLU A 465 1.12 11.74 18.93
N GLN A 466 1.61 11.50 17.70
CA GLN A 466 2.33 12.45 16.85
C GLN A 466 2.41 11.92 15.40
N TYR A 467 2.32 12.78 14.39
CA TYR A 467 2.33 12.34 13.00
C TYR A 467 3.46 12.98 12.21
N PHE A 468 4.42 12.18 11.73
CA PHE A 468 5.62 12.67 11.05
C PHE A 468 5.71 12.20 9.60
N MET A 469 6.24 13.08 8.75
CA MET A 469 6.93 12.67 7.54
C MET A 469 8.43 12.57 7.86
N SER A 470 9.04 11.44 7.53
CA SER A 470 10.41 11.12 7.94
C SER A 470 11.29 10.85 6.73
N SER A 471 12.50 11.42 6.73
CA SER A 471 13.57 11.04 5.83
C SER A 471 14.57 10.19 6.58
N LEU A 472 14.91 9.06 6.01
CA LEU A 472 15.82 8.08 6.58
C LEU A 472 17.03 7.88 5.66
N SER A 473 18.19 7.60 6.24
CA SER A 473 19.35 7.08 5.55
C SER A 473 19.06 5.68 4.98
N PRO A 474 19.92 5.13 4.11
CA PRO A 474 19.76 3.77 3.60
C PRO A 474 19.64 2.72 4.73
N ASP A 475 20.34 2.90 5.85
CA ASP A 475 20.28 2.02 7.02
C ASP A 475 19.13 2.32 8.00
N LEU A 476 18.13 3.09 7.54
CA LEU A 476 16.92 3.45 8.29
C LEU A 476 17.19 4.29 9.55
N LYS A 477 18.21 5.16 9.51
CA LYS A 477 18.44 6.17 10.56
C LYS A 477 17.80 7.48 10.14
N ILE A 478 17.19 8.16 11.09
CA ILE A 478 16.51 9.43 10.84
C ILE A 478 17.54 10.48 10.39
N ASN A 479 17.33 11.02 9.19
CA ASN A 479 17.99 12.23 8.73
C ASN A 479 17.25 13.45 9.30
N TRP A 480 15.92 13.47 9.14
CA TRP A 480 15.03 14.50 9.67
C TRP A 480 13.61 13.97 9.82
N ARG A 481 12.82 14.68 10.62
CA ARG A 481 11.36 14.49 10.78
C ARG A 481 10.66 15.83 10.62
N TRP A 482 9.49 15.82 10.01
CA TRP A 482 8.57 16.94 10.00
C TRP A 482 7.24 16.52 10.59
N GLN A 483 6.83 17.17 11.69
CA GLN A 483 5.57 16.85 12.37
C GLN A 483 4.43 17.64 11.74
N ASN A 484 3.31 16.99 11.43
CA ASN A 484 2.06 17.71 11.21
C ASN A 484 1.52 18.20 12.57
N THR A 485 1.39 19.52 12.72
CA THR A 485 0.89 20.17 13.93
C THR A 485 -0.40 20.96 13.68
N ASN A 486 -1.06 20.76 12.54
CA ASN A 486 -2.33 21.42 12.24
C ASN A 486 -3.42 20.87 13.17
N PRO A 487 -4.11 21.69 13.98
CA PRO A 487 -5.18 21.20 14.83
C PRO A 487 -6.57 21.28 14.18
N ASP A 488 -6.67 21.93 13.02
CA ASP A 488 -7.93 22.39 12.46
C ASP A 488 -8.44 21.48 11.32
N SER A 489 -9.62 20.90 11.51
CA SER A 489 -10.45 20.32 10.45
C SER A 489 -11.20 21.42 9.72
N CYS A 490 -10.88 21.65 8.45
CA CYS A 490 -11.48 22.75 7.67
C CYS A 490 -12.42 22.25 6.56
N THR A 491 -13.62 22.81 6.52
CA THR A 491 -14.63 22.61 5.47
C THR A 491 -14.68 23.83 4.56
N ARG A 492 -14.71 23.64 3.24
CA ARG A 492 -15.04 24.72 2.30
C ARG A 492 -16.55 24.87 2.16
N ASN A 493 -17.05 26.08 2.43
CA ASN A 493 -18.46 26.44 2.28
C ASN A 493 -18.80 26.71 0.81
N SER A 494 -20.10 26.70 0.49
CA SER A 494 -20.59 26.96 -0.87
C SER A 494 -20.25 28.35 -1.40
N ASP A 495 -19.98 29.32 -0.51
CA ASP A 495 -19.53 30.68 -0.84
C ASP A 495 -18.01 30.80 -1.02
N GLY A 496 -17.28 29.69 -0.91
CA GLY A 496 -15.83 29.62 -1.04
C GLY A 496 -15.04 29.91 0.23
N THR A 497 -15.70 30.32 1.33
CA THR A 497 -15.06 30.51 2.64
C THR A 497 -14.69 29.16 3.29
N LEU A 498 -13.85 29.19 4.33
CA LEU A 498 -13.48 28.01 5.12
C LEU A 498 -14.08 28.12 6.53
N SER A 499 -14.70 27.04 6.99
CA SER A 499 -15.11 26.83 8.38
C SER A 499 -14.23 25.77 9.00
N CYS A 500 -13.49 26.12 10.04
CA CYS A 500 -12.53 25.23 10.69
C CYS A 500 -12.94 24.96 12.14
N VAL A 501 -12.71 23.73 12.61
CA VAL A 501 -12.88 23.30 13.99
C VAL A 501 -11.55 22.77 14.49
N ALA A 502 -11.10 23.24 15.64
CA ALA A 502 -9.90 22.73 16.30
C ALA A 502 -10.26 21.46 17.08
N ASP A 503 -10.13 20.30 16.44
CA ASP A 503 -10.52 18.98 16.97
C ASP A 503 -9.39 17.94 16.92
N HIS A 504 -8.22 18.27 16.36
CA HIS A 504 -7.06 17.37 16.27
C HIS A 504 -5.87 17.90 17.09
N PRO A 505 -5.92 17.83 18.45
CA PRO A 505 -4.92 18.46 19.32
C PRO A 505 -3.48 17.95 19.12
N PHE A 506 -3.29 16.79 18.47
CA PHE A 506 -1.99 16.16 18.22
C PHE A 506 -1.56 16.18 16.74
N GLY A 507 -2.31 16.86 15.88
CA GLY A 507 -2.11 16.87 14.43
C GLY A 507 -2.91 15.80 13.71
N PHE A 508 -2.71 15.71 12.40
CA PHE A 508 -3.40 14.75 11.53
C PHE A 508 -2.46 13.67 11.01
N GLU A 509 -3.01 12.48 10.77
CA GLU A 509 -2.29 11.42 10.10
C GLU A 509 -1.79 11.86 8.71
N TRP A 510 -0.62 11.36 8.33
CA TRP A 510 -0.25 11.25 6.92
C TRP A 510 -1.02 10.08 6.31
N CYS A 511 -1.84 10.38 5.30
CA CYS A 511 -2.69 9.39 4.64
C CYS A 511 -1.88 8.21 4.06
N VAL A 512 -2.58 7.16 3.65
CA VAL A 512 -2.07 5.92 3.02
C VAL A 512 -1.26 6.15 1.72
N ASN A 513 -1.26 7.36 1.16
CA ASN A 513 -0.61 7.67 -0.11
C ASN A 513 0.93 7.62 -0.02
N ALA A 514 1.56 6.95 -1.00
CA ALA A 514 3.00 7.00 -1.18
C ALA A 514 3.47 8.44 -1.48
N PRO A 515 4.53 8.95 -0.80
CA PRO A 515 5.03 10.30 -1.07
C PRO A 515 5.65 10.42 -2.46
N ALA A 516 5.50 11.57 -3.09
CA ALA A 516 6.24 11.91 -4.31
C ALA A 516 7.43 12.83 -3.97
N VAL A 517 8.57 12.64 -4.61
CA VAL A 517 9.78 13.44 -4.33
C VAL A 517 10.33 14.08 -5.59
N ASP A 518 10.52 15.39 -5.60
CA ASP A 518 11.04 16.10 -6.78
C ASP A 518 12.57 16.04 -6.90
N VAL A 519 13.11 16.62 -7.98
CA VAL A 519 14.56 16.62 -8.26
C VAL A 519 15.39 17.33 -7.18
N ASN A 520 14.78 18.22 -6.39
CA ASN A 520 15.43 18.94 -5.31
C ASN A 520 15.36 18.19 -3.97
N GLY A 521 14.61 17.08 -3.91
CA GLY A 521 14.32 16.35 -2.69
C GLY A 521 13.14 16.92 -1.90
N THR A 522 12.29 17.73 -2.54
CA THR A 522 11.04 18.23 -1.94
C THR A 522 10.03 17.10 -1.94
N VAL A 523 9.48 16.80 -0.76
CA VAL A 523 8.48 15.76 -0.53
C VAL A 523 7.08 16.37 -0.68
N PHE A 524 6.24 15.72 -1.47
CA PHE A 524 4.84 16.02 -1.68
C PHE A 524 4.01 14.90 -1.05
N SER A 525 3.16 15.24 -0.08
CA SER A 525 2.35 14.26 0.63
C SER A 525 1.00 14.85 1.04
N ASN A 526 -0.04 14.04 0.96
CA ASN A 526 -1.37 14.38 1.48
C ASN A 526 -1.45 14.03 2.97
N SER A 527 -2.16 14.85 3.74
CA SER A 527 -2.54 14.57 5.13
C SER A 527 -4.07 14.59 5.26
N GLU A 528 -4.59 13.92 6.28
CA GLU A 528 -6.03 13.80 6.54
C GLU A 528 -6.74 15.13 6.81
N ASP A 529 -5.98 16.19 7.08
CA ASP A 529 -6.53 17.55 7.09
C ASP A 529 -6.97 18.09 5.71
N GLY A 530 -6.88 17.26 4.66
CA GLY A 530 -7.29 17.56 3.30
C GLY A 530 -6.30 18.46 2.55
N ASN A 531 -5.03 18.53 2.96
CA ASN A 531 -4.02 19.35 2.31
C ASN A 531 -2.88 18.53 1.70
N LEU A 532 -2.37 19.03 0.58
CA LEU A 532 -1.09 18.64 0.02
C LEU A 532 0.02 19.49 0.65
N TYR A 533 0.99 18.83 1.26
CA TYR A 533 2.15 19.44 1.90
C TYR A 533 3.38 19.37 1.01
N GLU A 534 4.17 20.44 1.04
CA GLU A 534 5.52 20.49 0.46
C GLU A 534 6.55 20.62 1.56
N ILE A 535 7.33 19.57 1.74
CA ILE A 535 8.34 19.49 2.79
C ILE A 535 9.70 19.50 2.10
N ASP A 536 10.49 20.56 2.34
CA ASP A 536 11.81 20.64 1.74
C ASP A 536 12.74 19.54 2.26
N ARG A 537 13.82 19.31 1.51
CA ARG A 537 14.80 18.25 1.77
C ARG A 537 15.48 18.33 3.16
N ASN A 538 15.38 19.45 3.87
CA ASN A 538 16.00 19.64 5.19
C ASN A 538 14.94 19.86 6.29
N ALA A 539 13.65 19.68 5.98
CA ALA A 539 12.52 20.04 6.84
C ALA A 539 12.54 21.49 7.36
N ALA A 540 13.24 22.42 6.68
CA ALA A 540 13.54 23.76 7.20
C ALA A 540 12.47 24.82 6.86
N ARG A 541 11.72 24.63 5.78
CA ARG A 541 10.70 25.56 5.25
C ARG A 541 9.53 24.81 4.61
N PRO A 542 8.69 24.11 5.37
CA PRO A 542 7.47 23.54 4.84
C PRO A 542 6.58 24.67 4.27
N ARG A 543 5.98 24.44 3.11
CA ARG A 543 4.93 25.31 2.55
C ARG A 543 3.66 24.49 2.45
N ARG A 544 2.57 25.04 2.97
CA ARG A 544 1.23 24.49 2.78
C ARG A 544 0.74 24.93 1.40
N GLY A 545 0.44 23.96 0.52
CA GLY A 545 -0.25 24.22 -0.74
C GLY A 545 -1.72 24.61 -0.48
N VAL A 546 -2.37 25.21 -1.47
CA VAL A 546 -3.81 25.49 -1.44
C VAL A 546 -4.57 24.21 -1.76
N HIS A 547 -5.42 23.77 -0.83
CA HIS A 547 -6.54 22.83 -0.96
C HIS A 547 -6.63 22.08 -2.30
N ALA A 548 -5.95 20.95 -2.43
CA ALA A 548 -6.35 19.95 -3.40
C ALA A 548 -7.40 19.08 -2.72
N PHE A 549 -8.69 19.30 -3.02
CA PHE A 549 -9.71 18.32 -2.68
C PHE A 549 -9.40 17.03 -3.46
N VAL A 550 -8.87 16.03 -2.78
CA VAL A 550 -9.52 14.72 -2.79
C VAL A 550 -10.57 14.82 -1.70
N ASP A 551 -11.81 14.43 -2.01
CA ASP A 551 -12.91 14.45 -1.04
C ASP A 551 -12.48 13.73 0.25
N ARG A 552 -12.93 14.25 1.40
CA ARG A 552 -12.36 14.01 2.73
C ARG A 552 -11.98 12.54 2.99
N SER A 553 -10.81 12.33 3.61
CA SER A 553 -10.40 11.08 4.27
C SER A 553 -11.35 10.72 5.40
#